data_AF-A0A923RT09-F1
#
_entry.id   AF-A0A923RT09-F1
#
_cell.length_a   1.000
_cell.length_b   1.000
_cell.length_c   1.000
_cell.angle_alpha   90.00
_cell.angle_beta   90.00
_cell.angle_gamma   90.00
#
_symmetry.space_group_name_H-M   'P 1'
#
loop_
_entity.id
_entity.type
_entity.pdbx_description
1 polymer ?
#
loop_
_entity_poly.entity_id
_entity_poly.type
_entity_poly.pdbx_seq_one_letter_code
_entity_poly.pdbx_strand_id
1 'polypeptide(L)' 'MKNLKRILSIIGIIILISTYAITLFFAIFDNPNTYTFFKISIGMTILIPILLWVYIAMYRYIKSRKNDNEDAS' A
#
# COMPACT_ATOMS: atom_id res chain seq x y z
N MET A 1 1.73 12.66 -23.72
CA MET A 1 2.70 12.41 -22.62
C MET A 1 2.15 12.62 -21.18
N LYS A 2 0.85 12.88 -20.97
CA LYS A 2 0.27 13.06 -19.61
C LYS A 2 -0.09 11.73 -18.91
N ASN A 3 -0.12 10.62 -19.67
CA ASN A 3 -0.59 9.32 -19.18
C ASN A 3 0.56 8.39 -18.75
N LEU A 4 1.73 8.52 -19.38
CA LEU A 4 2.88 7.66 -19.07
C LEU A 4 3.42 7.93 -17.65
N LYS A 5 3.51 9.22 -17.26
CA LYS A 5 3.89 9.61 -15.89
C LYS A 5 2.88 9.09 -14.86
N ARG A 6 1.59 9.06 -15.20
CA ARG A 6 0.52 8.53 -14.33
C ARG A 6 0.61 7.01 -14.15
N ILE A 7 0.83 6.27 -15.24
CA ILE A 7 1.02 4.81 -15.21
C ILE A 7 2.25 4.46 -14.37
N LEU A 8 3.36 5.17 -14.57
CA LEU A 8 4.61 4.90 -13.86
C LEU A 8 4.47 5.14 -12.34
N SER A 9 3.80 6.23 -11.93
CA SER A 9 3.54 6.50 -10.52
C SER A 9 2.61 5.48 -9.86
N ILE A 10 1.57 5.02 -10.57
CA ILE A 10 0.64 4.00 -10.05
C ILE A 10 1.35 2.66 -9.90
N ILE A 11 2.13 2.25 -10.90
CA ILE A 11 2.93 1.02 -10.86
C ILE A 11 3.95 1.08 -9.72
N GLY A 12 4.63 2.21 -9.54
CA GLY A 12 5.58 2.40 -8.44
C GLY A 12 4.94 2.23 -7.06
N ILE A 13 3.74 2.78 -6.85
CA ILE A 13 2.99 2.64 -5.60
C ILE A 13 2.56 1.18 -5.37
N ILE A 14 2.03 0.51 -6.40
CA ILE A 14 1.58 -0.89 -6.31
C ILE A 14 2.74 -1.82 -5.99
N ILE A 15 3.90 -1.61 -6.63
CA ILE A 15 5.11 -2.39 -6.37
C ILE A 15 5.59 -2.16 -4.94
N LEU A 16 5.66 -0.89 -4.49
CA LEU A 16 6.13 -0.56 -3.15
C LEU A 16 5.27 -1.23 -2.06
N ILE A 17 3.94 -1.22 -2.24
CA ILE A 17 3.00 -1.86 -1.33
C ILE A 17 3.11 -3.39 -1.40
N SER A 18 3.17 -3.98 -2.60
CA SER A 18 3.31 -5.43 -2.77
C SER A 18 4.59 -5.94 -2.13
N THR A 19 5.72 -5.27 -2.36
CA THR A 19 7.01 -5.65 -1.76
C THR A 19 6.93 -5.59 -0.23
N TYR A 20 6.37 -4.53 0.34
CA TYR A 20 6.27 -4.41 1.80
C TYR A 20 5.36 -5.47 2.42
N ALA A 21 4.22 -5.75 1.79
CA ALA A 21 3.29 -6.79 2.22
C ALA A 21 3.95 -8.17 2.15
N ILE A 22 4.62 -8.50 1.05
CA ILE A 22 5.31 -9.79 0.87
C ILE A 22 6.46 -9.94 1.87
N THR A 23 7.29 -8.92 2.07
CA THR A 23 8.41 -8.96 3.04
C THR A 23 7.92 -9.15 4.48
N LEU A 24 6.87 -8.44 4.89
CA LEU A 24 6.28 -8.63 6.21
C LEU A 24 5.68 -10.02 6.38
N PHE A 25 4.99 -10.51 5.35
CA PHE A 25 4.42 -11.85 5.38
C PHE A 25 5.50 -12.90 5.52
N PHE A 26 6.57 -12.79 4.72
CA PHE A 26 7.70 -13.71 4.73
C PHE A 26 8.44 -13.69 6.07
N ALA A 27 8.70 -12.50 6.63
CA ALA A 27 9.36 -12.34 7.93
C ALA A 27 8.53 -12.94 9.10
N ILE A 28 7.21 -12.94 8.97
CA ILE A 28 6.31 -13.53 9.98
C ILE A 28 6.17 -15.05 9.79
N PHE A 29 6.18 -15.53 8.54
CA PHE A 29 5.99 -16.95 8.18
C PHE A 29 7.25 -17.80 8.35
N ASP A 30 8.45 -17.23 8.24
CA ASP A 30 9.73 -17.95 8.29
C ASP A 30 10.12 -18.47 9.70
N ASN A 31 9.16 -18.57 10.64
CA ASN A 31 9.45 -19.12 11.97
C ASN A 31 8.55 -20.34 12.27
N PRO A 32 9.11 -21.55 12.40
CA PRO A 32 8.35 -22.78 12.58
C PRO A 32 7.86 -22.90 14.02
N ASN A 33 6.77 -23.66 14.21
CA ASN A 33 6.21 -24.08 15.50
C ASN A 33 5.34 -23.05 16.26
N THR A 34 4.02 -23.26 16.14
CA THR A 34 3.00 -23.04 17.20
C THR A 34 2.57 -21.60 17.52
N TYR A 35 3.43 -20.58 17.34
CA TYR A 35 3.06 -19.17 17.59
C TYR A 35 2.35 -18.47 16.42
N THR A 36 2.15 -19.19 15.31
CA THR A 36 1.61 -18.67 14.05
C THR A 36 0.21 -18.07 14.21
N PHE A 37 -0.70 -18.67 14.98
CA PHE A 37 -2.07 -18.15 15.16
C PHE A 37 -2.10 -16.80 15.90
N PHE A 38 -1.26 -16.61 16.92
CA PHE A 38 -1.16 -15.35 17.65
C PHE A 38 -0.43 -14.26 16.82
N LYS A 39 0.61 -14.67 16.08
CA LYS A 39 1.32 -13.80 15.15
C LYS A 39 0.45 -13.33 13.99
N ILE A 40 -0.46 -14.17 13.47
CA ILE A 40 -1.42 -13.76 12.44
C ILE A 40 -2.39 -12.73 13.02
N SER A 41 -2.86 -12.88 14.26
CA SER A 41 -3.74 -11.91 14.91
C SER A 41 -3.06 -10.55 15.10
N ILE A 42 -1.80 -10.53 15.54
CA ILE A 42 -0.98 -9.31 15.61
C ILE A 42 -0.66 -8.75 14.23
N GLY A 43 -0.39 -9.63 13.26
CA GLY A 43 -0.20 -9.25 11.86
C GLY A 43 -1.45 -8.56 11.32
N MET A 44 -2.65 -9.05 11.66
CA MET A 44 -3.93 -8.49 11.28
C MET A 44 -4.14 -7.09 11.89
N THR A 45 -3.75 -6.86 13.14
CA THR A 45 -3.86 -5.53 13.78
C THR A 45 -2.89 -4.51 13.20
N ILE A 46 -1.76 -4.95 12.62
CA ILE A 46 -0.81 -4.11 11.88
C ILE A 46 -1.23 -3.96 10.40
N LEU A 47 -1.90 -4.96 9.84
CA LEU A 47 -2.42 -4.93 8.47
C LEU A 47 -3.51 -3.87 8.31
N ILE A 48 -4.41 -3.74 9.28
CA ILE A 48 -5.48 -2.74 9.27
C ILE A 48 -4.96 -1.29 9.11
N PRO A 49 -4.02 -0.78 9.91
CA PRO A 49 -3.50 0.57 9.76
C PRO A 49 -2.75 0.76 8.43
N ILE A 50 -2.08 -0.28 7.92
CA ILE A 50 -1.44 -0.25 6.60
C ILE A 50 -2.49 -0.13 5.49
N LEU A 51 -3.57 -0.91 5.57
CA LEU A 51 -4.69 -0.85 4.62
C LEU A 51 -5.34 0.53 4.61
N LEU A 52 -5.54 1.10 5.81
CA LEU A 52 -6.10 2.44 5.99
C LEU A 52 -5.17 3.51 5.40
N TRP A 53 -3.86 3.41 5.65
CA TRP A 53 -2.87 4.35 5.14
C TRP A 53 -2.79 4.33 3.62
N VAL A 54 -2.81 3.14 3.00
CA VAL A 54 -2.88 2.99 1.55
C VAL A 54 -4.16 3.61 0.99
N TYR A 55 -5.31 3.39 1.64
CA TYR A 55 -6.58 3.99 1.21
C TYR A 55 -6.54 5.52 1.26
N ILE A 56 -6.00 6.10 2.32
CA ILE A 56 -5.81 7.55 2.49
C ILE A 56 -4.83 8.11 1.46
N ALA A 57 -3.69 7.42 1.25
CA ALA A 57 -2.68 7.82 0.28
C ALA A 57 -3.23 7.78 -1.16
N MET A 58 -4.00 6.75 -1.49
CA MET A 58 -4.70 6.62 -2.77
C MET A 58 -5.74 7.73 -2.96
N TYR A 59 -6.56 8.01 -1.95
CA TYR A 59 -7.54 9.09 -1.97
C TYR A 59 -6.86 10.46 -2.16
N ARG A 60 -5.76 10.72 -1.45
CA ARG A 60 -4.96 11.94 -1.60
C ARG A 60 -4.34 12.05 -2.98
N TYR A 61 -3.83 10.97 -3.55
CA TYR A 61 -3.27 10.97 -4.91
C TYR A 61 -4.34 11.28 -5.96
N ILE A 62 -5.54 10.70 -5.83
CA ILE A 62 -6.68 10.98 -6.71
C ILE A 62 -7.17 12.43 -6.55
N LYS A 63 -7.23 12.94 -5.32
CA LYS A 63 -7.64 14.32 -5.02
C LYS A 63 -6.63 15.36 -5.49
N SER A 64 -5.33 15.12 -5.31
CA SER A 64 -4.25 15.97 -5.87
C SER A 64 -4.34 16.06 -7.39
N ARG A 65 -4.72 14.96 -8.07
CA ARG A 65 -5.00 15.00 -9.51
C ARG A 65 -6.21 15.86 -9.85
N LYS A 66 -7.24 15.94 -8.99
CA LYS A 66 -8.42 16.76 -9.28
C LYS A 66 -8.08 18.25 -9.26
N ASN A 67 -7.33 18.69 -8.25
CA ASN A 67 -6.93 20.10 -8.09
C ASN A 67 -6.00 20.56 -9.23
N ASP A 68 -5.04 19.73 -9.66
CA ASP A 68 -4.16 20.02 -10.81
C ASP A 68 -4.92 20.25 -12.14
N ASN A 69 -6.16 19.77 -12.27
CA ASN A 69 -6.99 19.99 -13.47
C ASN A 69 -7.94 21.18 -13.32
N GLU A 70 -8.22 21.65 -12.09
CA GLU A 70 -9.10 22.80 -11.83
C GLU A 70 -8.32 24.13 -11.92
N ASP A 71 -7.03 24.14 -11.55
CA ASP A 71 -6.15 25.32 -11.67
C ASP A 71 -5.64 25.56 -13.12
N ALA A 72 -6.03 24.70 -14.07
CA ALA A 72 -5.61 24.75 -15.47
C ALA A 72 -6.76 25.10 -16.45
N SER A 73 -7.93 25.50 -15.93
CA SER A 73 -9.14 25.76 -16.71
C SER A 73 -9.66 27.19 -16.60
#